data_AF-A0AAN8GHW0-F1
#
_entry.id   AF-A0AAN8GHW0-F1
#
_cell.length_a   1.000
_cell.length_b   1.000
_cell.length_c   1.000
_cell.angle_alpha   90.00
_cell.angle_beta   90.00
_cell.angle_gamma   90.00
#
_symmetry.space_group_name_H-M   'P 1'
#
loop_
_entity.id
_entity.type
_entity.pdbx_description
1 polymer ?
#
loop_
_entity_poly.entity_id
_entity_poly.type
_entity_poly.pdbx_seq_one_letter_code
_entity_poly.pdbx_strand_id
1 'polypeptide(L)'
;MSDTGKKRRHYQIIRKNYTYLVDILDVKQIMDSLFSQGYLTKDDLEEIKAEDSRRNATKKFLNILSRSGIDVYEPFIESLRTNGYKQVVEKLENLHQ
;
A
#
# COMPACT_ATOMS: atom_id res chain seq x y z
N MET A 1 -3.96 -13.60 -19.55
CA MET A 1 -3.04 -12.44 -19.34
C MET A 1 -2.05 -12.86 -18.27
N SER A 2 -0.75 -12.73 -18.51
CA SER A 2 0.32 -13.23 -17.63
C SER A 2 0.47 -12.36 -16.36
N ASP A 3 0.70 -13.01 -15.21
CA ASP A 3 0.88 -12.41 -13.86
C ASP A 3 1.86 -11.21 -13.84
N THR A 4 2.88 -11.23 -14.70
CA THR A 4 3.88 -10.17 -14.87
C THR A 4 3.31 -8.83 -15.34
N GLY A 5 2.25 -8.85 -16.17
CA GLY A 5 1.61 -7.61 -16.67
C GLY A 5 0.81 -6.89 -15.60
N LYS A 6 0.12 -7.64 -14.74
CA LYS A 6 -0.69 -7.14 -13.63
C LYS A 6 0.19 -6.45 -12.58
N LYS A 7 1.28 -7.10 -12.17
CA LYS A 7 2.27 -6.54 -11.23
C LYS A 7 2.86 -5.20 -11.70
N ARG A 8 3.24 -5.10 -12.97
CA ARG A 8 3.76 -3.85 -13.56
C ARG A 8 2.73 -2.72 -13.48
N ARG A 9 1.46 -3.01 -13.77
CA ARG A 9 0.38 -2.02 -13.67
C ARG A 9 0.16 -1.54 -12.24
N HIS A 10 0.07 -2.47 -11.28
CA HIS A 10 -0.10 -2.15 -9.86
C HIS A 10 1.04 -1.27 -9.34
N TYR A 11 2.27 -1.62 -9.70
CA TYR A 11 3.45 -0.79 -9.39
C TYR A 11 3.33 0.62 -9.97
N GLN A 12 2.91 0.76 -11.22
CA GLN A 12 2.73 2.08 -11.85
C GLN A 12 1.64 2.91 -11.16
N ILE A 13 0.53 2.30 -10.73
CA ILE A 13 -0.55 3.00 -10.03
C ILE A 13 -0.05 3.57 -8.69
N ILE A 14 0.63 2.75 -7.89
CA ILE A 14 1.22 3.21 -6.62
C ILE A 14 2.24 4.33 -6.88
N ARG A 15 3.13 4.13 -7.86
CA ARG A 15 4.17 5.12 -8.20
C ARG A 15 3.60 6.46 -8.66
N LYS A 16 2.58 6.46 -9.53
CA LYS A 16 1.91 7.68 -10.01
C LYS A 16 1.20 8.45 -8.89
N ASN A 17 0.71 7.75 -7.87
CA ASN A 17 -0.02 8.33 -6.75
C ASN A 17 0.83 8.49 -5.48
N TYR A 18 2.13 8.23 -5.54
CA TYR A 18 2.99 8.12 -4.36
C TYR A 18 2.89 9.33 -3.43
N THR A 19 3.05 10.55 -3.95
CA THR A 19 2.96 11.78 -3.16
C THR A 19 1.60 11.91 -2.47
N TYR A 20 0.52 11.67 -3.21
CA TYR A 20 -0.84 11.72 -2.67
C TYR A 20 -1.07 10.69 -1.56
N LEU A 21 -0.60 9.46 -1.75
CA LEU A 21 -0.71 8.39 -0.76
C LEU A 21 0.07 8.72 0.51
N VAL A 22 1.29 9.24 0.36
CA VAL A 22 2.13 9.71 1.46
C VAL A 22 1.45 10.83 2.26
N ASP A 23 0.73 11.71 1.57
CA ASP A 23 0.07 12.85 2.21
C ASP A 23 -1.25 12.48 2.90
N ILE A 24 -1.98 11.47 2.42
CA ILE A 24 -3.31 11.12 2.94
C ILE A 24 -3.29 9.94 3.93
N LEU A 25 -2.45 8.93 3.71
CA LEU A 25 -2.56 7.67 4.45
C LEU A 25 -1.91 7.76 5.83
N ASP A 26 -2.60 7.25 6.84
CA ASP A 26 -1.98 6.74 8.06
C ASP A 26 -1.81 5.22 7.97
N VAL A 27 -0.61 4.78 7.55
CA VAL A 27 -0.36 3.36 7.33
C VAL A 27 -0.41 2.52 8.60
N LYS A 28 -0.24 3.15 9.78
CA LYS A 28 -0.31 2.42 11.04
C LYS A 28 -1.72 1.88 11.33
N GLN A 29 -2.75 2.43 10.69
CA GLN A 29 -4.14 1.95 10.79
C GLN A 29 -4.46 0.78 9.86
N ILE A 30 -3.68 0.58 8.79
CA ILE A 30 -4.00 -0.42 7.75
C ILE A 30 -2.98 -1.56 7.68
N MET A 31 -1.77 -1.40 8.21
CA MET A 31 -0.71 -2.41 8.09
C MET A 31 -1.00 -3.70 8.89
N ASP A 32 -1.79 -3.62 9.96
CA ASP A 32 -2.10 -4.80 10.78
C ASP A 32 -2.92 -5.85 10.01
N SER A 33 -3.81 -5.43 9.09
CA SER A 33 -4.55 -6.37 8.22
C SER A 33 -3.66 -7.00 7.16
N LEU A 34 -2.63 -6.30 6.67
CA LEU A 34 -1.66 -6.88 5.74
C LEU A 34 -0.71 -7.85 6.45
N PHE A 35 -0.35 -7.56 7.69
CA PHE A 35 0.43 -8.47 8.53
C PHE A 35 -0.34 -9.76 8.85
N SER A 36 -1.61 -9.66 9.26
CA SER A 36 -2.42 -10.85 9.57
C SER A 36 -2.64 -11.77 8.37
N GLN A 37 -2.61 -11.21 7.15
CA GLN A 37 -2.69 -11.95 5.89
C GLN A 37 -1.32 -12.46 5.39
N GLY A 38 -0.22 -12.18 6.12
CA GLY A 38 1.12 -12.65 5.78
C GLY A 38 1.84 -11.85 4.69
N TYR A 39 1.34 -10.67 4.33
CA TYR A 39 1.98 -9.78 3.34
C TYR A 39 3.05 -8.87 3.93
N LEU A 40 3.05 -8.70 5.25
CA LEU A 40 4.10 -8.04 6.00
C LEU A 40 4.67 -9.02 7.02
N THR A 41 5.98 -8.92 7.25
CA THR A 41 6.66 -9.62 8.33
C THR A 41 6.58 -8.81 9.62
N LYS A 42 6.99 -9.41 10.74
CA LYS A 42 7.10 -8.70 12.01
C LYS A 42 8.14 -7.57 11.92
N ASP A 43 9.26 -7.82 11.23
CA ASP A 43 10.33 -6.84 11.03
C ASP A 43 9.83 -5.64 10.22
N ASP A 44 9.03 -5.87 9.16
CA ASP A 44 8.38 -4.80 8.40
C ASP A 44 7.52 -3.89 9.29
N LEU A 45 6.72 -4.49 10.18
CA LEU A 45 5.89 -3.74 11.13
C LEU A 45 6.72 -2.93 12.11
N GLU A 46 7.77 -3.51 12.68
CA GLU A 46 8.65 -2.82 13.61
C GLU A 46 9.34 -1.63 12.92
N GLU A 47 9.84 -1.83 11.70
CA GLU A 47 10.44 -0.76 10.92
C GLU A 47 9.46 0.38 10.58
N ILE A 48 8.20 0.07 10.22
CA ILE A 48 7.19 1.09 9.95
C ILE A 48 6.78 1.82 11.24
N LYS A 49 6.65 1.09 12.36
CA LYS A 49 6.27 1.66 13.66
C LYS A 49 7.34 2.58 14.22
N ALA A 50 8.61 2.27 13.97
CA ALA A 50 9.77 3.05 14.38
C ALA A 50 9.89 4.43 13.69
N GLU A 51 9.16 4.67 12.60
CA GLU A 51 9.18 5.98 11.93
C GLU A 51 8.46 7.07 12.75
N ASP A 52 9.16 8.20 12.92
CA ASP A 52 8.74 9.33 13.76
C ASP A 52 7.54 10.12 13.21
N SER A 53 7.28 10.01 11.91
CA SER A 53 6.18 10.74 11.27
C SER A 53 5.31 9.81 10.45
N ARG A 54 3.99 10.11 10.41
CA ARG A 54 3.03 9.45 9.52
C ARG A 54 3.55 9.41 8.08
N ARG A 55 4.12 10.53 7.62
CA ARG A 55 4.67 10.67 6.27
C ARG A 55 5.80 9.65 6.02
N ASN A 56 6.75 9.52 6.94
CA ASN A 56 7.87 8.59 6.78
C ASN A 56 7.44 7.13 6.92
N ALA A 57 6.55 6.83 7.88
CA ALA A 57 5.91 5.52 8.00
C ALA A 57 5.27 5.11 6.67
N THR A 58 4.47 6.00 6.06
CA THR A 58 3.82 5.73 4.78
C THR A 58 4.82 5.55 3.65
N LYS A 59 5.86 6.37 3.56
CA LYS A 59 6.92 6.19 2.55
C LYS A 59 7.57 4.82 2.67
N LYS A 60 7.92 4.41 3.90
CA LYS A 60 8.56 3.12 4.16
C LYS A 60 7.63 1.95 3.80
N PHE A 61 6.37 2.00 4.23
CA PHE A 61 5.35 1.01 3.86
C PHE A 61 5.22 0.87 2.33
N LEU A 62 5.08 1.97 1.59
CA LEU A 62 4.98 1.92 0.13
C LEU A 62 6.24 1.36 -0.54
N ASN A 63 7.42 1.62 0.03
CA ASN A 63 8.67 1.02 -0.42
C ASN A 63 8.69 -0.49 -0.21
N ILE A 64 8.21 -0.99 0.94
CA ILE A 64 8.08 -2.43 1.23
C ILE A 64 7.13 -3.09 0.23
N LEU A 65 5.93 -2.51 0.02
CA LEU A 65 4.96 -3.01 -0.95
C LEU A 65 5.51 -3.07 -2.39
N SER A 66 6.39 -2.13 -2.73
CA SER A 66 7.00 -2.09 -4.06
C SER A 66 8.12 -3.12 -4.27
N ARG A 67 8.69 -3.66 -3.19
CA ARG A 67 9.79 -4.65 -3.21
C ARG A 67 9.30 -6.09 -3.16
N SER A 68 8.15 -6.34 -2.56
CA SER A 68 7.73 -7.69 -2.17
C SER A 68 7.46 -8.64 -3.34
N GLY A 69 7.33 -8.19 -4.59
CA GLY A 69 7.16 -9.05 -5.79
C GLY A 69 5.88 -9.91 -5.82
N ILE A 70 5.21 -9.98 -4.68
CA ILE A 70 3.91 -10.55 -4.36
C ILE A 70 2.85 -9.51 -4.71
N ASP A 71 1.71 -9.96 -5.23
CA ASP A 71 0.58 -9.09 -5.55
C ASP A 71 -0.13 -8.63 -4.26
N VAL A 72 0.52 -7.73 -3.52
CA VAL A 72 -0.01 -7.10 -2.30
C VAL A 72 -1.02 -6.00 -2.60
N TYR A 73 -1.23 -5.68 -3.89
CA TYR A 73 -2.06 -4.56 -4.30
C TYR A 73 -3.53 -4.78 -3.95
N GLU A 74 -4.09 -5.95 -4.25
CA GLU A 74 -5.49 -6.26 -3.92
C GLU A 74 -5.74 -6.24 -2.40
N PRO A 75 -4.95 -6.93 -1.57
CA PRO A 75 -5.03 -6.82 -0.10
C PRO A 75 -4.86 -5.39 0.43
N PHE A 76 -3.99 -4.60 -0.20
CA PHE A 76 -3.80 -3.19 0.13
C PHE A 76 -5.06 -2.38 -0.17
N ILE A 77 -5.65 -2.52 -1.35
CA ILE A 77 -6.92 -1.86 -1.72
C ILE A 77 -8.04 -2.26 -0.76
N GLU A 78 -8.15 -3.54 -0.40
CA GLU A 78 -9.16 -4.01 0.54
C GLU A 78 -8.97 -3.40 1.94
N SER A 79 -7.71 -3.31 2.39
CA SER A 79 -7.38 -2.67 3.67
C SER A 79 -7.72 -1.17 3.66
N LEU A 80 -7.57 -0.49 2.52
CA LEU A 80 -8.02 0.89 2.38
C LEU A 80 -9.55 1.02 2.44
N ARG A 81 -10.30 0.10 1.79
CA ARG A 81 -11.77 0.11 1.81
C ARG A 81 -12.31 -0.06 3.23
N THR A 82 -11.78 -1.03 3.97
CA THR A 82 -12.23 -1.36 5.34
C THR A 82 -11.88 -0.28 6.35
N ASN A 83 -10.82 0.50 6.13
CA ASN A 83 -10.38 1.58 7.02
C ASN A 83 -10.88 2.97 6.60
N GLY A 84 -11.92 3.06 5.75
CA GLY A 84 -12.58 4.33 5.43
C GLY A 84 -11.85 5.20 4.39
N TYR A 85 -10.79 4.70 3.75
CA TYR A 85 -10.06 5.41 2.68
C TYR A 85 -10.75 5.27 1.31
N LYS A 86 -12.08 5.33 1.26
CA LYS A 86 -12.88 5.13 0.03
C LYS A 86 -12.43 6.05 -1.12
N GLN A 87 -12.17 7.33 -0.83
CA GLN A 87 -11.71 8.30 -1.83
C GLN A 87 -10.33 7.95 -2.41
N VAL A 88 -9.44 7.35 -1.60
CA VAL A 88 -8.14 6.88 -2.06
C VAL A 88 -8.33 5.70 -3.00
N VAL A 89 -9.17 4.73 -2.62
CA VAL A 89 -9.49 3.56 -3.44
C VAL A 89 -10.05 3.98 -4.79
N GLU A 90 -11.04 4.87 -4.81
CA GLU A 90 -11.62 5.42 -6.04
C GLU A 90 -10.54 6.07 -6.92
N LYS A 91 -9.63 6.85 -6.34
CA LYS A 91 -8.53 7.47 -7.10
C LYS A 91 -7.57 6.44 -7.70
N LEU A 92 -7.27 5.35 -6.99
CA LEU A 92 -6.36 4.31 -7.45
C LEU A 92 -7.00 3.42 -8.53
N GLU A 93 -8.31 3.16 -8.43
CA GLU A 93 -9.05 2.32 -9.37
C GLU A 93 -9.55 3.07 -10.62
N ASN A 94 -9.83 4.38 -10.52
CA ASN A 94 -10.31 5.20 -11.64
C ASN A 94 -9.25 5.46 -12.75
N LEU A 95 -8.06 4.85 -12.68
CA LEU A 95 -7.08 4.79 -13.78
C LEU A 95 -7.45 3.72 -14.83
N HIS A 96 -8.72 3.65 -15.21
CA HIS A 96 -9.27 2.81 -16.29
C HIS A 96 -9.92 3.62 -17.44
N GLN A 97 -9.67 4.93 -17.52
CA GLN A 97 -10.08 5.74 -18.68
C GLN A 97 -8.90 6.01 -19.61
#